data_AF-A0A7J8BID1-F1
#
_entry.id   AF-A0A7J8BID1-F1
#
_cell.length_a   1.000
_cell.length_b   1.000
_cell.length_c   1.000
_cell.angle_alpha   90.00
_cell.angle_beta   90.00
_cell.angle_gamma   90.00
#
_symmetry.space_group_name_H-M   'P 1'
#
loop_
_entity.id
_entity.type
_entity.pdbx_description
1 polymer ?
#
loop_
_entity_poly.entity_id
_entity_poly.type
_entity_poly.pdbx_seq_one_letter_code
_entity_poly.pdbx_strand_id
1 'polypeptide(L)'
;MYFALKSLLQEAQNNLKIFKNGELIYGCKDARSPATDWSELAHHLKPFFFPSNGLASGPHCTRAVIRELVRVLTRVLLSGSDKGRAGALKLGPGAQGPCVCEASAFSRSLHRQGSSSLERSGLPKGCLLYRALQVQMLDLLDIEGLYPLYRRVEQYLEQFPEQRKTLQVDGPYDEAFYQKLLDLSTEDDGTVAFALRKVQQYRVAMTAKDCSIMIALSPCLQDASSDQRPVVLSSRSRFAFSVSVLDLDLKPYESIPHQYKLDGKIVNYYSRAVHAKDADMVSTRLKESKDCTLVLHKV
;
A
#
# COMPACT_ATOMS: atom_id res chain seq x y z
N MET A 1 3.83 -10.85 -0.86
CA MET A 1 2.54 -10.59 -0.15
C MET A 1 2.48 -11.23 1.24
N TYR A 2 2.70 -12.54 1.40
CA TYR A 2 2.64 -13.20 2.73
C TYR A 2 3.48 -12.52 3.82
N PHE A 3 4.75 -12.20 3.51
CA PHE A 3 5.63 -11.50 4.44
C PHE A 3 5.05 -10.15 4.85
N ALA A 4 4.61 -9.33 3.88
CA ALA A 4 4.04 -8.00 4.14
C ALA A 4 2.79 -8.07 5.04
N LEU A 5 1.83 -8.96 4.75
CA LEU A 5 0.64 -9.13 5.59
C LEU A 5 0.98 -9.64 6.99
N LYS A 6 2.00 -10.49 7.12
CA LYS A 6 2.48 -10.96 8.42
C LYS A 6 3.15 -9.84 9.21
N SER A 7 4.00 -9.03 8.58
CA SER A 7 4.62 -7.85 9.20
C SER A 7 3.56 -6.83 9.62
N LEU A 8 2.53 -6.63 8.81
CA LEU A 8 1.39 -5.77 9.12
C LEU A 8 0.56 -6.30 10.30
N LEU A 9 0.44 -7.63 10.43
CA LEU A 9 -0.14 -8.22 11.64
C LEU A 9 0.78 -8.00 12.85
N GLN A 10 2.11 -8.03 12.72
CA GLN A 10 2.99 -7.78 13.85
C GLN A 10 2.88 -6.32 14.33
N GLU A 11 2.98 -5.39 13.38
CA GLU A 11 2.98 -3.94 13.61
C GLU A 11 1.84 -3.29 12.82
N ALA A 12 0.62 -3.38 13.36
CA ALA A 12 -0.58 -2.91 12.68
C ALA A 12 -0.62 -1.38 12.52
N GLN A 13 -0.13 -0.64 13.54
CA GLN A 13 -0.23 0.82 13.61
C GLN A 13 -1.67 1.29 13.25
N ASN A 14 -1.80 2.23 12.33
CA ASN A 14 -3.07 2.65 11.72
C ASN A 14 -3.37 1.96 10.37
N ASN A 15 -2.57 0.96 9.98
CA ASN A 15 -2.60 0.34 8.64
C ASN A 15 -3.39 -0.98 8.59
N LEU A 16 -3.82 -1.54 9.73
CA LEU A 16 -4.65 -2.75 9.78
C LEU A 16 -5.62 -2.74 10.96
N LYS A 17 -6.88 -3.06 10.67
CA LYS A 17 -7.93 -3.34 11.65
C LYS A 17 -8.68 -4.61 11.26
N ILE A 18 -9.08 -5.42 12.23
CA ILE A 18 -9.90 -6.62 12.00
C ILE A 18 -11.16 -6.52 12.84
N PHE A 19 -12.29 -6.75 12.19
CA PHE A 19 -13.60 -6.70 12.81
C PHE A 19 -14.25 -8.08 12.78
N LYS A 20 -15.03 -8.39 13.80
CA LYS A 20 -15.90 -9.56 13.86
C LYS A 20 -17.30 -9.08 14.24
N ASN A 21 -18.28 -9.34 13.38
CA ASN A 21 -19.67 -8.93 13.58
C ASN A 21 -19.83 -7.42 13.89
N GLY A 22 -19.01 -6.57 13.24
CA GLY A 22 -19.00 -5.13 13.45
C GLY A 22 -18.13 -4.65 14.62
N GLU A 23 -17.64 -5.54 15.48
CA GLU A 23 -16.80 -5.18 16.63
C GLU A 23 -15.31 -5.27 16.30
N LEU A 24 -14.53 -4.27 16.72
CA LEU A 24 -13.08 -4.24 16.53
C LEU A 24 -12.39 -5.24 17.47
N ILE A 25 -11.83 -6.30 16.88
CA ILE A 25 -11.12 -7.38 17.59
C ILE A 25 -9.60 -7.33 17.42
N TYR A 26 -9.08 -6.51 16.49
CA TYR A 26 -7.64 -6.34 16.28
C TYR A 26 -7.28 -5.01 15.65
N GLY A 27 -6.12 -4.47 16.01
CA GLY A 27 -5.63 -3.18 15.54
C GLY A 27 -5.71 -2.11 16.65
N CYS A 28 -5.09 -0.96 16.39
CA CYS A 28 -4.99 0.11 17.38
C CYS A 28 -6.37 0.65 17.78
N LYS A 29 -6.70 0.58 19.08
CA LYS A 29 -7.86 1.25 19.69
C LYS A 29 -7.49 2.68 20.11
N ASP A 30 -6.26 2.88 20.62
CA ASP A 30 -5.64 4.15 21.01
C ASP A 30 -4.11 4.00 21.13
N ALA A 31 -3.34 5.10 21.12
CA ALA A 31 -1.87 5.11 21.22
C ALA A 31 -1.25 4.44 22.48
N ARG A 32 -2.09 3.97 23.41
CA ARG A 32 -1.70 3.29 24.66
C ARG A 32 -2.20 1.84 24.76
N SER A 33 -2.82 1.30 23.72
CA SER A 33 -3.32 -0.07 23.74
C SER A 33 -2.16 -1.07 23.85
N PRO A 34 -2.31 -2.16 24.63
CA PRO A 34 -1.27 -3.17 24.81
C PRO A 34 -0.86 -3.81 23.49
N ALA A 35 0.35 -4.38 23.49
CA ALA A 35 0.94 -5.06 22.34
C ALA A 35 -0.02 -6.09 21.72
N THR A 36 0.10 -6.26 20.41
CA THR A 36 -0.73 -7.12 19.56
C THR A 36 -0.72 -8.58 20.03
N ASP A 37 -1.83 -9.05 20.63
CA ASP A 37 -1.97 -10.45 21.04
C ASP A 37 -2.52 -11.31 19.89
N TRP A 38 -1.62 -12.04 19.24
CA TRP A 38 -2.00 -13.00 18.21
C TRP A 38 -2.79 -14.18 18.75
N SER A 39 -2.66 -14.50 20.03
CA SER A 39 -3.37 -15.62 20.68
C SER A 39 -4.85 -15.30 20.81
N GLU A 40 -5.19 -14.10 21.30
CA GLU A 40 -6.56 -13.58 21.33
C GLU A 40 -7.15 -13.51 19.91
N LEU A 41 -6.43 -12.93 18.96
CA LEU A 41 -6.89 -12.88 17.56
C LEU A 41 -7.16 -14.30 17.01
N ALA A 42 -6.23 -15.23 17.22
CA ALA A 42 -6.40 -16.61 16.77
C ALA A 42 -7.60 -17.29 17.45
N HIS A 43 -7.89 -16.98 18.71
CA HIS A 43 -9.08 -17.47 19.39
C HIS A 43 -10.37 -17.02 18.67
N HIS A 44 -10.46 -15.74 18.31
CA HIS A 44 -11.62 -15.22 17.56
C HIS A 44 -11.78 -15.84 16.17
N LEU A 45 -10.65 -16.12 15.49
CA LEU A 45 -10.61 -16.58 14.10
C LEU A 45 -10.68 -18.11 13.94
N LYS A 46 -10.28 -18.89 14.96
CA LYS A 46 -10.24 -20.35 14.90
C LYS A 46 -11.56 -20.98 14.43
N PRO A 47 -12.76 -20.57 14.91
CA PRO A 47 -14.03 -21.15 14.46
C PRO A 47 -14.29 -20.98 12.97
N PHE A 48 -13.77 -19.91 12.35
CA PHE A 48 -13.94 -19.63 10.93
C PHE A 48 -13.04 -20.50 10.07
N PHE A 49 -11.75 -20.64 10.43
CA PHE A 49 -10.76 -21.37 9.62
C PHE A 49 -10.70 -22.87 9.90
N PHE A 50 -11.08 -23.29 11.11
CA PHE A 50 -11.05 -24.68 11.56
C PHE A 50 -12.36 -25.03 12.30
N PRO A 51 -13.50 -25.08 11.58
CA PRO A 51 -14.78 -25.44 12.19
C PRO A 51 -14.71 -26.86 12.74
N SER A 52 -15.28 -27.05 13.93
CA SER A 52 -15.40 -28.37 14.58
C SER A 52 -16.66 -29.03 14.01
N ASN A 53 -16.56 -29.70 12.87
CA ASN A 53 -17.69 -30.36 12.19
C ASN A 53 -18.16 -31.62 12.95
N GLY A 54 -18.51 -31.49 14.23
CA GLY A 54 -18.89 -32.61 15.11
C GLY A 54 -17.73 -33.47 15.62
N LEU A 55 -16.50 -33.27 15.14
CA LEU A 55 -15.27 -33.86 15.68
C LEU A 55 -14.50 -32.82 16.49
N ALA A 56 -13.86 -33.24 17.59
CA ALA A 56 -12.98 -32.37 18.37
C ALA A 56 -11.91 -31.78 17.44
N SER A 57 -11.96 -30.46 17.19
CA SER A 57 -10.93 -29.75 16.45
C SER A 57 -9.59 -30.00 17.14
N GLY A 58 -8.67 -30.67 16.45
CA GLY A 58 -7.32 -30.91 16.96
C GLY A 58 -6.66 -29.60 17.41
N PRO A 59 -5.65 -29.65 18.28
CA PRO A 59 -5.00 -28.44 18.79
C PRO A 59 -4.34 -27.67 17.63
N HIS A 60 -5.03 -26.65 17.11
CA HIS A 60 -4.47 -25.71 16.16
C HIS A 60 -3.80 -24.58 16.92
N CYS A 61 -2.47 -24.50 16.79
CA CYS A 61 -1.71 -23.41 17.39
C CYS A 61 -2.01 -22.08 16.68
N THR A 62 -1.82 -20.97 17.40
CA THR A 62 -1.96 -19.59 16.91
C THR A 62 -1.34 -19.38 15.52
N ARG A 63 -0.14 -19.92 15.31
CA ARG A 63 0.59 -19.84 14.04
C ARG A 63 -0.19 -20.43 12.86
N ALA A 64 -0.92 -21.52 13.06
CA ALA A 64 -1.71 -22.15 12.00
C ALA A 64 -2.90 -21.27 11.58
N VAL A 65 -3.60 -20.67 12.55
CA VAL A 65 -4.75 -19.77 12.32
C VAL A 65 -4.31 -18.52 11.57
N ILE A 66 -3.25 -17.86 12.04
CA ILE A 66 -2.71 -16.66 11.39
C ILE A 66 -2.21 -16.96 9.97
N ARG A 67 -1.60 -18.12 9.74
CA ARG A 67 -1.16 -18.53 8.39
C ARG A 67 -2.34 -18.68 7.43
N GLU A 68 -3.45 -19.25 7.89
CA GLU A 68 -4.66 -19.38 7.06
C GLU A 68 -5.31 -18.03 6.77
N LEU A 69 -5.36 -17.12 7.75
CA LEU A 69 -5.79 -15.74 7.52
C LEU A 69 -4.97 -15.08 6.41
N VAL A 70 -3.65 -15.08 6.53
CA VAL A 70 -2.75 -14.47 5.54
C VAL A 70 -2.93 -15.10 4.16
N ARG A 71 -3.10 -16.43 4.09
CA ARG A 71 -3.34 -17.16 2.85
C ARG A 71 -4.65 -16.72 2.19
N VAL A 72 -5.74 -16.62 2.94
CA VAL A 72 -7.05 -16.20 2.43
C VAL A 72 -7.01 -14.73 1.97
N LEU A 73 -6.45 -13.83 2.77
CA LEU A 73 -6.31 -12.42 2.39
C LEU A 73 -5.48 -12.24 1.12
N THR A 74 -4.37 -12.99 0.99
CA THR A 74 -3.54 -12.97 -0.23
C THR A 74 -4.34 -13.40 -1.45
N ARG A 75 -5.14 -14.47 -1.35
CA ARG A 75 -5.98 -14.95 -2.45
C ARG A 75 -7.06 -13.95 -2.83
N VAL A 76 -7.70 -13.30 -1.85
CA VAL A 76 -8.72 -12.27 -2.08
C VAL A 76 -8.10 -11.05 -2.77
N LEU A 77 -6.97 -10.55 -2.30
CA LEU A 77 -6.29 -9.38 -2.88
C LEU A 77 -5.78 -9.62 -4.30
N LEU A 78 -5.46 -10.87 -4.64
CA LEU A 78 -5.07 -11.29 -5.99
C LEU A 78 -6.26 -11.68 -6.86
N SER A 79 -7.47 -11.77 -6.29
CA SER A 79 -8.67 -12.07 -7.08
C SER A 79 -9.01 -10.88 -7.99
N GLY A 80 -9.35 -11.19 -9.24
CA GLY A 80 -9.82 -10.22 -10.22
C GLY A 80 -11.27 -10.49 -10.59
N SER A 81 -11.99 -9.45 -11.02
CA SER A 81 -13.28 -9.63 -11.69
C SER A 81 -13.03 -9.75 -13.19
N ASP A 82 -13.27 -10.93 -13.75
CA ASP A 82 -13.16 -11.26 -15.19
C ASP A 82 -14.21 -10.58 -16.07
N LYS A 83 -14.87 -9.51 -15.60
CA LYS A 83 -15.68 -8.67 -16.48
C LYS A 83 -14.70 -7.90 -17.36
N GLY A 84 -14.39 -8.47 -18.52
CA GLY A 84 -13.46 -8.02 -19.57
C GLY A 84 -13.71 -6.63 -20.17
N ARG A 85 -14.13 -5.66 -19.36
CA ARG A 85 -14.01 -4.25 -19.69
C ARG A 85 -12.53 -3.92 -19.62
N ALA A 86 -11.97 -3.57 -20.77
CA ALA A 86 -10.69 -2.89 -20.84
C ALA A 86 -10.73 -1.76 -19.81
N GLY A 87 -9.83 -1.79 -18.81
CA GLY A 87 -9.77 -0.73 -17.80
C GLY A 87 -9.69 0.62 -18.51
N ALA A 88 -10.36 1.64 -17.97
CA ALA A 88 -10.39 2.97 -18.62
C ALA A 88 -8.97 3.51 -18.89
N LEU A 89 -8.00 3.13 -18.05
CA LEU A 89 -6.58 3.20 -18.34
C LEU A 89 -6.16 1.96 -19.17
N LYS A 90 -6.47 1.97 -20.48
CA LYS A 90 -6.13 0.86 -21.41
C LYS A 90 -4.62 0.56 -21.45
N LEU A 91 -3.80 1.58 -21.21
CA LEU A 91 -2.40 1.51 -20.82
C LEU A 91 -2.20 2.53 -19.70
N GLY A 92 -2.46 2.16 -18.46
CA GLY A 92 -2.01 2.97 -17.33
C GLY A 92 -0.46 3.04 -17.32
N PRO A 93 0.13 3.97 -16.56
CA PRO A 93 1.57 4.08 -16.47
C PRO A 93 2.21 2.72 -16.18
N GLY A 94 3.20 2.33 -17.00
CA GLY A 94 3.97 1.13 -16.76
C GLY A 94 4.76 1.27 -15.47
N ALA A 95 4.82 0.22 -14.64
CA ALA A 95 5.64 0.25 -13.43
C ALA A 95 7.11 0.48 -13.82
N GLN A 96 7.59 1.70 -13.63
CA GLN A 96 8.98 2.10 -13.84
C GLN A 96 9.69 2.11 -12.49
N GLY A 97 10.90 1.56 -12.45
CA GLY A 97 11.72 1.51 -11.24
C GLY A 97 11.89 0.11 -10.65
N PRO A 98 12.64 0.01 -9.54
CA PRO A 98 12.95 -1.26 -8.90
C PRO A 98 11.69 -1.89 -8.30
N CYS A 99 11.48 -3.19 -8.56
CA CYS A 99 10.38 -3.95 -7.97
C CYS A 99 10.62 -4.37 -6.51
N VAL A 100 11.79 -4.02 -5.95
CA VAL A 100 12.21 -4.35 -4.59
C VAL A 100 12.72 -3.08 -3.91
N CYS A 101 12.19 -2.80 -2.71
CA CYS A 101 12.66 -1.73 -1.84
C CYS A 101 13.81 -2.22 -0.95
N GLU A 102 14.91 -1.48 -0.88
CA GLU A 102 16.10 -1.81 -0.09
C GLU A 102 15.82 -1.90 1.41
N ALA A 103 14.94 -1.04 1.92
CA ALA A 103 14.53 -1.03 3.32
C ALA A 103 13.73 -2.29 3.72
N SER A 104 13.19 -3.03 2.76
CA SER A 104 12.46 -4.27 3.04
C SER A 104 13.43 -5.37 3.50
N ALA A 105 13.14 -6.02 4.63
CA ALA A 105 13.88 -7.21 5.04
C ALA A 105 13.84 -8.35 3.99
N PHE A 106 12.86 -8.33 3.08
CA PHE A 106 12.75 -9.27 1.97
C PHE A 106 13.89 -9.10 0.93
N SER A 107 14.40 -7.88 0.72
CA SER A 107 15.50 -7.61 -0.21
C SER A 107 16.80 -8.32 0.23
N ARG A 108 17.04 -8.39 1.53
CA ARG A 108 18.21 -9.06 2.14
C ARG A 108 18.14 -10.58 2.04
N SER A 109 16.94 -11.16 2.08
CA SER A 109 16.76 -12.61 1.91
C SER A 109 16.95 -13.07 0.46
N LEU A 110 16.59 -12.23 -0.52
CA LEU A 110 16.79 -12.50 -1.95
C LEU A 110 18.27 -12.59 -2.34
N HIS A 111 19.14 -11.77 -1.75
CA HIS A 111 20.57 -11.81 -2.03
C HIS A 111 21.27 -13.10 -1.53
N ARG A 112 20.66 -13.83 -0.58
CA ARG A 112 21.20 -15.08 -0.03
C ARG A 112 20.73 -16.34 -0.76
N GLN A 113 19.61 -16.28 -1.47
CA GLN A 113 19.09 -17.37 -2.30
C GLN A 113 19.35 -16.99 -3.75
N GLY A 114 20.48 -17.49 -4.30
CA GLY A 114 20.91 -17.20 -5.68
C GLY A 114 19.76 -17.24 -6.69
N SER A 115 19.85 -16.39 -7.72
CA SER A 115 18.78 -16.06 -8.67
C SER A 115 18.26 -17.26 -9.47
N SER A 116 17.45 -18.12 -8.86
CA SER A 116 16.64 -19.08 -9.59
C SER A 116 15.28 -18.43 -9.92
N SER A 117 15.16 -18.04 -11.20
CA SER A 117 13.90 -17.77 -11.92
C SER A 117 12.74 -17.28 -11.07
N LEU A 118 12.82 -16.04 -10.55
CA LEU A 118 11.66 -15.41 -9.95
C LEU A 118 10.67 -15.10 -11.07
N GLU A 119 9.50 -15.75 -11.04
CA GLU A 119 8.38 -15.40 -11.92
C GLU A 119 8.16 -13.88 -11.84
N ARG A 120 8.48 -13.17 -12.93
CA ARG A 120 8.27 -11.72 -13.08
C ARG A 120 6.79 -11.39 -13.28
N SER A 121 5.88 -12.22 -12.80
CA SER A 121 4.45 -11.97 -12.91
C SER A 121 4.09 -10.88 -11.90
N GLY A 122 3.82 -9.67 -12.40
CA GLY A 122 3.29 -8.57 -11.61
C GLY A 122 1.89 -8.86 -11.07
N LEU A 123 1.25 -7.86 -10.45
CA LEU A 123 -0.12 -8.02 -9.96
C LEU A 123 -1.09 -8.39 -11.11
N PRO A 124 -2.06 -9.30 -10.87
CA PRO A 124 -3.12 -9.58 -11.83
C PRO A 124 -3.86 -8.30 -12.23
N LYS A 125 -3.97 -8.02 -13.54
CA LYS A 125 -4.55 -6.76 -14.05
C LYS A 125 -6.00 -6.52 -13.58
N GLY A 126 -6.73 -7.60 -13.33
CA GLY A 126 -8.11 -7.54 -12.86
C GLY A 126 -8.26 -7.30 -11.36
N CYS A 127 -7.20 -7.43 -10.55
CA CYS A 127 -7.30 -7.31 -9.10
C CYS A 127 -7.35 -5.85 -8.63
N LEU A 128 -7.94 -5.63 -7.45
CA LEU A 128 -8.10 -4.29 -6.89
C LEU A 128 -6.75 -3.62 -6.64
N LEU A 129 -5.75 -4.36 -6.14
CA LEU A 129 -4.42 -3.82 -5.88
C LEU A 129 -3.76 -3.26 -7.15
N TYR A 130 -3.93 -3.94 -8.29
CA TYR A 130 -3.42 -3.43 -9.56
C TYR A 130 -4.11 -2.12 -9.94
N ARG A 131 -5.44 -2.08 -9.85
CA ARG A 131 -6.21 -0.87 -10.20
C ARG A 131 -5.87 0.31 -9.29
N ALA A 132 -5.75 0.08 -7.99
CA ALA A 132 -5.32 1.10 -7.03
C ALA A 132 -3.92 1.63 -7.39
N LEU A 133 -2.96 0.73 -7.66
CA LEU A 133 -1.61 1.10 -8.08
C LEU A 133 -1.63 1.97 -9.36
N GLN A 134 -2.45 1.66 -10.36
CA GLN A 134 -2.53 2.46 -11.58
C GLN A 134 -3.02 3.89 -11.34
N VAL A 135 -3.92 4.10 -10.37
CA VAL A 135 -4.36 5.44 -9.98
C VAL A 135 -3.29 6.16 -9.15
N GLN A 136 -2.61 5.45 -8.24
CA GLN A 136 -1.48 6.00 -7.47
C GLN A 136 -0.35 6.48 -8.38
N MET A 137 -0.15 5.84 -9.53
CA MET A 137 0.87 6.19 -10.53
C MET A 137 0.51 7.41 -11.39
N LEU A 138 -0.65 8.04 -11.19
CA LEU A 138 -0.92 9.36 -11.78
C LEU A 138 0.00 10.45 -11.19
N ASP A 139 0.65 10.19 -10.06
CA ASP A 139 1.78 10.95 -9.55
C ASP A 139 3.06 10.65 -10.35
N LEU A 140 3.11 11.16 -11.58
CA LEU A 140 4.17 10.88 -12.55
C LEU A 140 5.45 11.70 -12.32
N LEU A 141 5.33 12.86 -11.67
CA LEU A 141 6.42 13.84 -11.55
C LEU A 141 7.04 13.85 -10.15
N ASP A 142 6.46 13.08 -9.21
CA ASP A 142 6.69 13.21 -7.78
C ASP A 142 6.35 14.63 -7.26
N ILE A 143 6.30 14.81 -5.95
CA ILE A 143 5.96 16.09 -5.34
C ILE A 143 6.99 17.18 -5.65
N GLU A 144 8.27 16.82 -5.80
CA GLU A 144 9.33 17.77 -6.18
C GLU A 144 9.14 18.32 -7.60
N GLY A 145 8.77 17.47 -8.56
CA GLY A 145 8.49 17.89 -9.94
C GLY A 145 7.13 18.55 -10.11
N LEU A 146 6.15 18.20 -9.27
CA LEU A 146 4.81 18.79 -9.29
C LEU A 146 4.78 20.21 -8.70
N TYR A 147 5.52 20.46 -7.61
CA TYR A 147 5.39 21.71 -6.85
C TYR A 147 5.60 22.99 -7.70
N PRO A 148 6.55 23.05 -8.66
CA PRO A 148 6.64 24.17 -9.61
C PRO A 148 5.38 24.38 -10.46
N LEU A 149 4.70 23.30 -10.88
CA LEU A 149 3.44 23.39 -11.62
C LEU A 149 2.31 23.91 -10.74
N TYR A 150 2.24 23.47 -9.48
CA TYR A 150 1.32 24.05 -8.49
C TYR A 150 1.54 25.56 -8.35
N ARG A 151 2.79 26.01 -8.22
CA ARG A 151 3.13 27.44 -8.13
C ARG A 151 2.70 28.23 -9.37
N ARG A 152 2.80 27.66 -10.57
CA ARG A 152 2.32 28.28 -11.82
C ARG A 152 0.80 28.51 -11.78
N VAL A 153 0.05 27.52 -11.29
CA VAL A 153 -1.42 27.65 -11.14
C VAL A 153 -1.77 28.70 -10.09
N GLU A 154 -1.08 28.71 -8.95
CA GLU A 154 -1.29 29.71 -7.90
C GLU A 154 -1.03 31.13 -8.40
N GLN A 155 0.09 31.36 -9.09
CA GLN A 155 0.41 32.67 -9.66
C GLN A 155 -0.66 33.17 -10.64
N TYR A 156 -1.24 32.25 -11.42
CA TYR A 156 -2.35 32.58 -12.31
C TYR A 156 -3.63 32.92 -11.53
N LEU A 157 -3.96 32.16 -10.48
CA LEU A 157 -5.14 32.40 -9.64
C LEU A 157 -5.00 33.65 -8.74
N GLU A 158 -3.79 34.02 -8.35
CA GLU A 158 -3.51 35.28 -7.66
C GLU A 158 -3.82 36.48 -8.56
N GLN A 159 -3.55 36.37 -9.86
CA GLN A 159 -3.84 37.41 -10.85
C GLN A 159 -5.30 37.41 -11.30
N PHE A 160 -5.93 36.23 -11.39
CA PHE A 160 -7.30 36.05 -11.87
C PHE A 160 -8.12 35.16 -10.90
N PRO A 161 -8.49 35.67 -9.70
CA PRO A 161 -9.14 34.86 -8.66
C PRO A 161 -10.48 34.24 -9.11
N GLU A 162 -11.23 34.94 -9.96
CA GLU A 162 -12.50 34.49 -10.51
C GLU A 162 -12.38 33.22 -11.37
N GLN A 163 -11.19 32.96 -11.93
CA GLN A 163 -10.94 31.79 -12.78
C GLN A 163 -10.92 30.49 -12.00
N ARG A 164 -10.79 30.51 -10.66
CA ARG A 164 -10.79 29.29 -9.84
C ARG A 164 -12.03 28.42 -10.07
N LYS A 165 -13.20 29.07 -10.18
CA LYS A 165 -14.47 28.39 -10.44
C LYS A 165 -14.56 27.90 -11.89
N THR A 166 -14.14 28.72 -12.84
CA THR A 166 -14.11 28.38 -14.27
C THR A 166 -13.21 27.18 -14.57
N LEU A 167 -12.05 27.14 -13.91
CA LEU A 167 -11.07 26.05 -14.00
C LEU A 167 -11.49 24.78 -13.25
N GLN A 168 -12.60 24.83 -12.51
CA GLN A 168 -13.14 23.72 -11.74
C GLN A 168 -12.10 23.14 -10.76
N VAL A 169 -11.31 24.01 -10.11
CA VAL A 169 -10.25 23.56 -9.18
C VAL A 169 -10.85 22.69 -8.08
N ASP A 170 -12.00 23.11 -7.54
CA ASP A 170 -12.72 22.44 -6.46
C ASP A 170 -13.97 21.67 -6.93
N GLY A 171 -14.06 21.42 -8.24
CA GLY A 171 -15.19 20.75 -8.87
C GLY A 171 -16.15 21.68 -9.62
N PRO A 172 -17.30 21.14 -10.11
CA PRO A 172 -17.79 19.78 -9.89
C PRO A 172 -16.88 18.69 -10.48
N TYR A 173 -16.84 17.53 -9.84
CA TYR A 173 -16.05 16.37 -10.29
C TYR A 173 -16.90 15.47 -11.20
N ASP A 174 -17.22 15.98 -12.37
CA ASP A 174 -18.08 15.34 -13.36
C ASP A 174 -17.29 14.50 -14.41
N GLU A 175 -17.97 14.02 -15.45
CA GLU A 175 -17.35 13.28 -16.54
C GLU A 175 -16.28 14.08 -17.29
N ALA A 176 -16.44 15.41 -17.43
CA ALA A 176 -15.45 16.24 -18.09
C ALA A 176 -14.16 16.34 -17.25
N PHE A 177 -14.30 16.46 -15.91
CA PHE A 177 -13.17 16.33 -14.99
C PHE A 177 -12.48 14.97 -15.16
N TYR A 178 -13.25 13.88 -15.20
CA TYR A 178 -12.71 12.53 -15.39
C TYR A 178 -11.91 12.38 -16.69
N GLN A 179 -12.44 12.87 -17.82
CA GLN A 179 -11.74 12.81 -19.11
C GLN A 179 -10.41 13.59 -19.09
N LYS A 180 -10.34 14.74 -18.41
CA LYS A 180 -9.09 15.52 -18.27
C LYS A 180 -7.97 14.72 -17.59
N LEU A 181 -8.32 13.81 -16.67
CA LEU A 181 -7.34 12.99 -15.95
C LEU A 181 -6.69 11.90 -16.82
N LEU A 182 -7.31 11.53 -17.94
CA LEU A 182 -6.85 10.46 -18.81
C LEU A 182 -5.68 10.85 -19.72
N ASP A 183 -5.40 12.15 -19.87
CA ASP A 183 -4.23 12.62 -20.61
C ASP A 183 -2.96 12.45 -19.77
N LEU A 184 -2.21 11.40 -20.08
CA LEU A 184 -0.97 11.01 -19.39
C LEU A 184 0.29 11.67 -19.97
N SER A 185 0.17 12.62 -20.90
CA SER A 185 1.34 13.36 -21.44
C SER A 185 2.15 13.99 -20.32
N THR A 186 3.48 13.86 -20.38
CA THR A 186 4.42 14.38 -19.36
C THR A 186 5.22 15.58 -19.84
N GLU A 187 5.14 15.92 -21.12
CA GLU A 187 5.83 17.06 -21.71
C GLU A 187 5.14 18.36 -21.28
N ASP A 188 5.86 19.22 -20.56
CA ASP A 188 5.36 20.52 -20.12
C ASP A 188 5.36 21.51 -21.29
N ASP A 189 4.17 21.88 -21.75
CA ASP A 189 3.95 22.88 -22.80
C ASP A 189 4.01 24.33 -22.29
N GLY A 190 4.28 24.53 -21.00
CA GLY A 190 4.36 25.83 -20.36
C GLY A 190 3.01 26.42 -19.96
N THR A 191 1.89 25.76 -20.27
CA THR A 191 0.55 26.30 -20.03
C THR A 191 0.07 26.10 -18.59
N VAL A 192 -0.91 26.91 -18.18
CA VAL A 192 -1.65 26.72 -16.91
C VAL A 192 -2.54 25.49 -16.99
N ALA A 193 -3.05 25.14 -18.18
CA ALA A 193 -3.90 23.98 -18.38
C ALA A 193 -3.15 22.66 -18.13
N PHE A 194 -1.93 22.52 -18.65
CA PHE A 194 -1.04 21.39 -18.36
C PHE A 194 -0.72 21.30 -16.87
N ALA A 195 -0.29 22.42 -16.26
CA ALA A 195 0.05 22.48 -14.85
C ALA A 195 -1.14 22.09 -13.96
N LEU A 196 -2.33 22.63 -14.22
CA LEU A 196 -3.55 22.30 -13.50
C LEU A 196 -3.91 20.82 -13.66
N ARG A 197 -3.79 20.25 -14.86
CA ARG A 197 -4.06 18.82 -15.09
C ARG A 197 -3.15 17.94 -14.24
N LYS A 198 -1.86 18.23 -14.20
CA LYS A 198 -0.89 17.48 -13.36
C LYS A 198 -1.20 17.63 -11.87
N VAL A 199 -1.59 18.82 -11.42
CA VAL A 199 -2.06 19.05 -10.05
C VAL A 199 -3.29 18.20 -9.73
N GLN A 200 -4.27 18.12 -10.64
CA GLN A 200 -5.47 17.30 -10.42
C GLN A 200 -5.15 15.79 -10.41
N GLN A 201 -4.29 15.33 -11.33
CA GLN A 201 -3.79 13.95 -11.35
C GLN A 201 -3.09 13.58 -10.03
N TYR A 202 -2.25 14.48 -9.50
CA TYR A 202 -1.60 14.28 -8.21
C TYR A 202 -2.60 14.18 -7.06
N ARG A 203 -3.60 15.06 -6.99
CA ARG A 203 -4.62 14.99 -5.92
C ARG A 203 -5.36 13.65 -5.92
N VAL A 204 -5.71 13.14 -7.10
CA VAL A 204 -6.33 11.82 -7.27
C VAL A 204 -5.38 10.70 -6.85
N ALA A 205 -4.10 10.78 -7.23
CA ALA A 205 -3.08 9.84 -6.80
C ALA A 205 -2.91 9.82 -5.27
N MET A 206 -2.87 10.99 -4.63
CA MET A 206 -2.74 11.12 -3.18
C MET A 206 -3.96 10.57 -2.44
N THR A 207 -5.17 10.71 -2.99
CA THR A 207 -6.36 10.02 -2.46
C THR A 207 -6.20 8.50 -2.54
N ALA A 208 -5.72 7.96 -3.68
CA ALA A 208 -5.51 6.52 -3.83
C ALA A 208 -4.33 5.98 -3.00
N LYS A 209 -3.33 6.80 -2.65
CA LYS A 209 -2.25 6.43 -1.73
C LYS A 209 -2.72 6.33 -0.27
N ASP A 210 -3.77 7.06 0.08
CA ASP A 210 -4.30 7.18 1.46
C ASP A 210 -5.71 6.57 1.61
N CYS A 211 -6.12 5.68 0.69
CA CYS A 211 -7.39 4.98 0.76
C CYS A 211 -7.27 3.67 1.55
N SER A 212 -8.38 3.21 2.14
CA SER A 212 -8.43 1.91 2.83
C SER A 212 -9.05 0.82 1.95
N ILE A 213 -8.54 -0.42 2.06
CA ILE A 213 -9.17 -1.60 1.43
C ILE A 213 -9.87 -2.42 2.51
N MET A 214 -11.18 -2.59 2.36
CA MET A 214 -12.00 -3.43 3.24
C MET A 214 -12.25 -4.79 2.59
N ILE A 215 -11.96 -5.87 3.32
CA ILE A 215 -12.26 -7.24 2.91
C ILE A 215 -13.25 -7.83 3.92
N ALA A 216 -14.45 -8.19 3.47
CA ALA A 216 -15.41 -8.92 4.27
C ALA A 216 -15.37 -10.40 3.92
N LEU A 217 -15.33 -11.27 4.92
CA LEU A 217 -15.33 -12.73 4.79
C LEU A 217 -16.51 -13.29 5.56
N SER A 218 -17.34 -14.10 4.90
CA SER A 218 -18.44 -14.84 5.54
C SER A 218 -18.34 -16.33 5.18
N PRO A 219 -18.41 -17.25 6.17
CA PRO A 219 -18.51 -18.68 5.88
C PRO A 219 -19.69 -18.98 4.94
N CYS A 220 -19.52 -19.94 4.03
CA CYS A 220 -20.58 -20.42 3.15
C CYS A 220 -20.61 -21.95 3.05
N LEU A 221 -21.80 -22.55 3.05
CA LEU A 221 -22.01 -23.99 2.81
C LEU A 221 -22.06 -24.27 1.30
N GLN A 222 -21.61 -25.47 0.89
CA GLN A 222 -21.88 -25.99 -0.46
C GLN A 222 -23.41 -26.06 -0.62
N ASP A 223 -23.94 -25.54 -1.73
CA ASP A 223 -25.35 -25.64 -2.18
C ASP A 223 -26.30 -24.45 -1.99
N ALA A 224 -25.83 -23.25 -1.62
CA ALA A 224 -26.63 -22.03 -1.81
C ALA A 224 -26.44 -21.47 -3.23
N SER A 225 -27.14 -22.06 -4.20
CA SER A 225 -27.12 -21.74 -5.63
C SER A 225 -27.81 -20.42 -6.02
N SER A 226 -27.56 -19.31 -5.31
CA SER A 226 -28.20 -18.02 -5.66
C SER A 226 -27.36 -16.75 -5.52
N ASP A 227 -26.24 -16.74 -4.80
CA ASP A 227 -25.46 -15.51 -4.62
C ASP A 227 -24.24 -15.46 -5.53
N GLN A 228 -24.22 -14.52 -6.48
CA GLN A 228 -23.12 -14.24 -7.41
C GLN A 228 -21.82 -13.73 -6.73
N ARG A 229 -21.66 -13.91 -5.42
CA ARG A 229 -20.49 -13.44 -4.67
C ARG A 229 -19.30 -14.37 -4.90
N PRO A 230 -18.09 -13.82 -5.11
CA PRO A 230 -16.91 -14.63 -5.30
C PRO A 230 -16.57 -15.42 -4.02
N VAL A 231 -16.01 -16.62 -4.20
CA VAL A 231 -15.68 -17.54 -3.11
C VAL A 231 -14.17 -17.76 -3.05
N VAL A 232 -13.62 -17.75 -1.84
CA VAL A 232 -12.22 -18.08 -1.55
C VAL A 232 -12.14 -19.30 -0.63
N LEU A 233 -11.21 -20.20 -0.93
CA LEU A 233 -10.98 -21.42 -0.16
C LEU A 233 -9.88 -21.20 0.88
N SER A 234 -10.10 -21.67 2.11
CA SER A 234 -9.03 -21.99 3.07
C SER A 234 -8.72 -23.49 3.03
N SER A 235 -7.88 -23.98 3.94
CA SER A 235 -7.57 -25.41 4.07
C SER A 235 -8.76 -26.27 4.51
N ARG A 236 -9.70 -25.72 5.30
CA ARG A 236 -10.85 -26.48 5.84
C ARG A 236 -12.20 -25.79 5.71
N SER A 237 -12.22 -24.57 5.18
CA SER A 237 -13.42 -23.73 5.12
C SER A 237 -13.52 -23.02 3.77
N ARG A 238 -14.72 -22.50 3.49
CA ARG A 238 -15.03 -21.69 2.30
C ARG A 238 -15.62 -20.37 2.76
N PHE A 239 -15.21 -19.29 2.12
CA PHE A 239 -15.71 -17.96 2.43
C PHE A 239 -16.25 -17.30 1.17
N ALA A 240 -17.50 -16.84 1.23
CA ALA A 240 -17.95 -15.78 0.34
C ALA A 240 -17.24 -14.49 0.78
N PHE A 241 -16.78 -13.69 -0.18
CA PHE A 241 -16.07 -12.45 0.13
C PHE A 241 -16.55 -11.27 -0.71
N SER A 242 -16.32 -10.08 -0.17
CA SER A 242 -16.44 -8.81 -0.89
C SER A 242 -15.25 -7.93 -0.58
N VAL A 243 -14.84 -7.13 -1.58
CA VAL A 243 -13.75 -6.17 -1.46
C VAL A 243 -14.29 -4.79 -1.79
N SER A 244 -13.97 -3.80 -0.96
CA SER A 244 -14.38 -2.42 -1.12
C SER A 244 -13.22 -1.47 -0.86
N VAL A 245 -13.28 -0.27 -1.42
CA VAL A 245 -12.35 0.82 -1.14
C VAL A 245 -13.09 1.88 -0.34
N LEU A 246 -12.45 2.38 0.71
CA LEU A 246 -12.96 3.45 1.58
C LEU A 246 -12.03 4.66 1.50
N ASP A 247 -12.45 5.78 2.07
CA ASP A 247 -11.65 7.01 2.20
C ASP A 247 -11.24 7.62 0.83
N LEU A 248 -12.20 7.73 -0.08
CA LEU A 248 -12.01 8.22 -1.46
C LEU A 248 -12.30 9.72 -1.63
N ASP A 249 -12.30 10.49 -0.55
CA ASP A 249 -12.43 11.94 -0.63
C ASP A 249 -11.20 12.54 -1.32
N LEU A 250 -11.43 13.39 -2.33
CA LEU A 250 -10.35 13.99 -3.09
C LEU A 250 -9.50 14.89 -2.17
N LYS A 251 -8.18 14.71 -2.15
CA LYS A 251 -7.30 15.56 -1.34
C LYS A 251 -7.46 17.03 -1.74
N PRO A 252 -7.53 17.97 -0.77
CA PRO A 252 -7.75 19.38 -1.07
C PRO A 252 -6.53 19.99 -1.78
N TYR A 253 -6.79 20.96 -2.65
CA TYR A 253 -5.76 21.64 -3.44
C TYR A 253 -4.71 22.32 -2.54
N GLU A 254 -5.15 22.91 -1.44
CA GLU A 254 -4.34 23.65 -0.46
C GLU A 254 -3.39 22.76 0.34
N SER A 255 -3.54 21.42 0.26
CA SER A 255 -2.64 20.50 0.96
C SER A 255 -1.30 20.30 0.25
N ILE A 256 -1.17 20.69 -1.03
CA ILE A 256 0.04 20.44 -1.83
C ILE A 256 1.30 21.08 -1.24
N PRO A 257 1.29 22.35 -0.78
CA PRO A 257 2.45 22.94 -0.09
C PRO A 257 2.84 22.21 1.19
N HIS A 258 1.86 21.67 1.92
CA HIS A 258 2.13 20.86 3.10
C HIS A 258 2.82 19.54 2.72
N GLN A 259 2.34 18.85 1.67
CA GLN A 259 2.96 17.62 1.20
C GLN A 259 4.41 17.82 0.77
N TYR A 260 4.70 18.88 0.01
CA TYR A 260 6.07 19.23 -0.40
C TYR A 260 7.00 19.42 0.81
N LYS A 261 6.53 20.16 1.84
CA LYS A 261 7.31 20.37 3.08
C LYS A 261 7.48 19.08 3.88
N LEU A 262 6.45 18.24 3.94
CA LEU A 262 6.48 16.99 4.70
C LEU A 262 7.45 15.99 4.07
N ASP A 263 7.38 15.83 2.75
CA ASP A 263 8.25 14.91 2.01
C ASP A 263 9.73 15.27 2.20
N GLY A 264 10.08 16.55 2.01
CA GLY A 264 11.43 17.04 2.27
C GLY A 264 11.90 16.78 3.71
N LYS A 265 11.01 16.84 4.71
CA LYS A 265 11.38 16.47 6.10
C LYS A 265 11.64 14.97 6.24
N ILE A 266 10.80 14.13 5.64
CA ILE A 266 10.91 12.67 5.71
C ILE A 266 12.24 12.22 5.08
N VAL A 267 12.52 12.65 3.85
CA VAL A 267 13.74 12.28 3.12
C VAL A 267 14.99 12.76 3.87
N ASN A 268 15.01 14.03 4.30
CA ASN A 268 16.15 14.57 5.02
C ASN A 268 16.42 13.84 6.35
N TYR A 269 15.36 13.50 7.10
CA TYR A 269 15.52 12.77 8.35
C TYR A 269 16.02 11.34 8.10
N TYR A 270 15.45 10.64 7.11
CA TYR A 270 15.85 9.28 6.76
C TYR A 270 17.33 9.23 6.33
N SER A 271 17.76 10.10 5.43
CA SER A 271 19.15 10.15 4.95
C SER A 271 20.14 10.41 6.10
N ARG A 272 19.82 11.33 7.02
CA ARG A 272 20.65 11.59 8.21
C ARG A 272 20.74 10.36 9.12
N ALA A 273 19.63 9.67 9.35
CA ALA A 273 19.59 8.47 10.19
C ALA A 273 20.38 7.30 9.59
N VAL A 274 20.41 7.16 8.27
CA VAL A 274 21.22 6.15 7.57
C VAL A 274 22.71 6.49 7.68
N HIS A 275 23.11 7.73 7.38
CA HIS A 275 24.51 8.16 7.49
C HIS A 275 25.07 8.00 8.91
N ALA A 276 24.28 8.30 9.94
CA ALA A 276 24.70 8.11 11.33
C ALA A 276 24.99 6.63 11.64
N LYS A 277 24.17 5.69 11.15
CA LYS A 277 24.40 4.24 11.33
C LYS A 277 25.64 3.75 10.60
N ASP A 278 25.91 4.27 9.41
CA ASP A 278 27.11 3.91 8.65
C ASP A 278 28.38 4.44 9.34
N ALA A 279 28.35 5.67 9.87
CA ALA A 279 29.45 6.25 10.63
C ALA A 279 29.74 5.46 11.93
N ASP A 280 28.72 5.04 12.66
CA ASP A 280 28.87 4.18 13.85
C ASP A 280 29.42 2.79 13.50
N MET A 281 28.98 2.20 12.37
CA MET A 281 29.50 0.92 11.90
C MET A 281 30.98 1.01 11.46
N VAL A 282 31.38 2.10 10.80
CA VAL A 282 32.78 2.37 10.41
C VAL A 282 33.66 2.63 11.65
N SER A 283 33.15 3.38 12.63
CA SER A 283 33.82 3.60 13.92
C SER A 283 34.04 2.30 14.69
N THR A 284 33.06 1.39 14.67
CA THR A 284 33.15 0.08 15.31
C THR A 284 34.20 -0.81 14.64
N ARG A 285 34.25 -0.85 13.29
CA ARG A 285 35.30 -1.58 12.54
C ARG A 285 36.71 -1.01 12.75
N LEU A 286 36.85 0.32 12.89
CA LEU A 286 38.12 0.98 13.19
C LEU A 286 38.61 0.69 14.61
N LYS A 287 37.72 0.40 15.56
CA LYS A 287 38.10 -0.08 16.90
C LYS A 287 38.55 -1.54 16.86
N GLU A 288 37.83 -2.42 16.15
CA GLU A 288 38.23 -3.82 15.98
C GLU A 288 39.58 -3.97 15.25
N SER A 289 39.91 -3.10 14.29
CA SER A 289 41.20 -3.18 13.58
C SER A 289 42.41 -2.73 14.40
N LYS A 290 42.22 -2.02 15.53
CA LYS A 290 43.32 -1.59 16.41
C LYS A 290 43.76 -2.67 17.40
N ASP A 291 42.91 -3.68 17.65
CA ASP A 291 43.22 -4.79 18.56
C ASP A 291 43.97 -5.96 17.87
N CYS A 292 44.16 -5.91 16.55
CA CYS A 292 44.95 -6.89 15.80
C CYS A 292 46.37 -6.37 15.49
N THR A 293 47.11 -5.92 16.51
CA THR A 293 48.56 -5.72 16.34
C THR A 293 49.27 -7.01 16.79
N LEU A 294 49.61 -7.86 15.82
CA LEU A 294 50.46 -9.03 16.04
C LEU A 294 51.84 -8.59 16.55
N VAL A 295 52.09 -8.81 17.84
CA VAL A 295 53.42 -8.64 18.46
C VAL A 295 54.28 -9.84 18.05
N LEU A 296 55.12 -9.67 17.04
CA LEU A 296 56.21 -10.60 16.74
C LEU A 296 57.28 -10.46 17.82
N HIS A 297 57.32 -11.42 18.75
CA HIS A 297 58.46 -11.56 19.66
C HIS A 297 59.68 -12.03 18.86
N LYS A 298 60.76 -11.26 18.92
CA LYS A 298 62.09 -11.71 18.49
C LYS A 298 62.61 -12.76 19.47
N VAL A 299 63.10 -13.87 18.93
CA VAL A 299 63.87 -14.93 19.61
C VAL A 299 65.21 -14.37 20.08
#